data_AF-A0A1T4MWG9-F1
#
_entry.id   AF-A0A1T4MWG9-F1
#
_cell.length_a   1.000
_cell.length_b   1.000
_cell.length_c   1.000
_cell.angle_alpha   90.00
_cell.angle_beta   90.00
_cell.angle_gamma   90.00
#
_symmetry.space_group_name_H-M   'P 1'
#
loop_
_entity.id
_entity.type
_entity.pdbx_description
1 polymer ?
#
loop_
_entity_poly.entity_id
_entity_poly.type
_entity_poly.pdbx_seq_one_letter_code
_entity_poly.pdbx_strand_id
1 'polypeptide(L)'
;METIKKIINKAMLNTYVFNLVLGFILVVITLFFVNQNDFAKILFGLSVAYFGLFLSLYSGKASILKKFYKSLETEDTKDYRIVENTIFLTDCLVSFSFNVPVKISYKDIILVRHDPNVFEKTRPGYQGNHKIFIKANGQEVLIPVKDESIAQKIMNFLETKNANIQFQHKTISFEETQLSDLDNYSVKTRF
;
A
#
# COMPACT_ATOMS: atom_id res chain seq x y z
N MET A 1 0.03 -6.17 16.50
CA MET A 1 -1.13 -6.47 15.62
C MET A 1 -2.11 -5.30 15.41
N GLU A 2 -2.66 -4.67 16.46
CA GLU A 2 -3.69 -3.62 16.28
C GLU A 2 -3.23 -2.42 15.44
N THR A 3 -1.99 -1.97 15.64
CA THR A 3 -1.39 -0.85 14.89
C THR A 3 -1.31 -1.16 13.39
N ILE A 4 -0.90 -2.38 13.03
CA ILE A 4 -0.83 -2.86 11.64
C ILE A 4 -2.23 -2.88 11.01
N LYS A 5 -3.21 -3.45 11.71
CA LYS A 5 -4.62 -3.46 11.27
C LYS A 5 -5.15 -2.03 11.09
N LYS A 6 -4.82 -1.10 11.99
CA LYS A 6 -5.21 0.33 11.89
C LYS A 6 -4.62 1.01 10.66
N ILE A 7 -3.33 0.80 10.35
CA ILE A 7 -2.67 1.42 9.19
C ILE A 7 -3.28 0.93 7.88
N ILE A 8 -3.45 -0.38 7.73
CA ILE A 8 -3.99 -0.98 6.50
C ILE A 8 -5.48 -0.64 6.33
N ASN A 9 -6.27 -0.67 7.42
CA ASN A 9 -7.67 -0.24 7.38
C ASN A 9 -7.81 1.24 7.00
N LYS A 10 -6.95 2.12 7.51
CA LYS A 10 -6.99 3.55 7.19
C LYS A 10 -6.72 3.80 5.70
N ALA A 11 -5.72 3.13 5.13
CA ALA A 11 -5.43 3.22 3.70
C ALA A 11 -6.62 2.73 2.85
N MET A 12 -7.24 1.62 3.25
CA MET A 12 -8.41 1.08 2.57
C MET A 12 -9.65 1.99 2.68
N LEU A 13 -9.95 2.50 3.88
CA LEU A 13 -11.08 3.41 4.12
C LEU A 13 -10.98 4.66 3.24
N ASN A 14 -9.79 5.26 3.14
CA ASN A 14 -9.59 6.42 2.26
C ASN A 14 -9.94 6.13 0.79
N THR A 15 -9.76 4.89 0.31
CA THR A 15 -10.09 4.51 -1.07
C THR A 15 -11.59 4.32 -1.32
N TYR A 16 -12.36 3.80 -0.35
CA TYR A 16 -13.76 3.39 -0.58
C TYR A 16 -14.82 4.26 0.11
N VAL A 17 -14.47 4.99 1.17
CA VAL A 17 -15.45 5.77 1.95
C VAL A 17 -16.16 6.81 1.08
N PHE A 18 -15.41 7.54 0.24
CA PHE A 18 -16.00 8.55 -0.64
C PHE A 18 -17.05 7.94 -1.58
N ASN A 19 -16.72 6.83 -2.23
CA ASN A 19 -17.62 6.15 -3.17
C ASN A 19 -18.82 5.49 -2.48
N LEU A 20 -18.64 4.95 -1.26
CA LEU A 20 -19.75 4.44 -0.46
C LEU A 20 -20.74 5.54 -0.10
N VAL A 21 -20.23 6.68 0.38
CA VAL A 21 -21.05 7.84 0.76
C VAL A 21 -21.75 8.44 -0.46
N LEU A 22 -21.02 8.63 -1.56
CA LEU A 22 -21.58 9.17 -2.80
C LEU A 22 -22.67 8.25 -3.36
N GLY A 23 -22.41 6.94 -3.45
CA GLY A 23 -23.40 5.96 -3.94
C GLY A 23 -24.65 5.93 -3.07
N PHE A 24 -24.50 6.00 -1.75
CA PHE A 24 -25.63 6.07 -0.82
C PHE A 24 -26.45 7.35 -1.01
N ILE A 25 -25.80 8.52 -1.10
CA ILE A 25 -26.48 9.80 -1.36
C ILE A 25 -27.25 9.75 -2.69
N LEU A 26 -26.67 9.15 -3.73
CA LEU A 26 -27.28 9.05 -5.05
C LEU A 26 -28.56 8.20 -5.01
N VAL A 27 -28.55 7.09 -4.28
CA VAL A 27 -29.74 6.26 -4.05
C VAL A 27 -30.81 7.03 -3.26
N VAL A 28 -30.44 7.77 -2.21
CA VAL A 28 -31.39 8.54 -1.39
C VAL A 28 -32.03 9.67 -2.18
N ILE A 29 -31.25 10.43 -2.95
CA ILE A 29 -31.76 11.52 -3.79
C ILE A 29 -32.70 10.98 -4.86
N THR A 30 -32.29 9.92 -5.57
CA THR A 30 -33.13 9.34 -6.62
C THR A 30 -34.41 8.71 -6.09
N LEU A 31 -34.39 8.16 -4.86
CA LEU A 31 -35.59 7.68 -4.18
C LEU A 31 -36.61 8.81 -3.93
N PHE A 32 -36.15 10.00 -3.52
CA PHE A 32 -37.04 11.14 -3.24
C PHE A 32 -37.83 11.60 -4.49
N PHE A 33 -37.23 11.47 -5.67
CA PHE A 33 -37.85 11.88 -6.93
C PHE A 33 -38.50 10.73 -7.71
N VAL A 34 -38.44 9.49 -7.21
CA VAL A 34 -38.83 8.28 -7.96
C VAL A 34 -40.30 8.30 -8.42
N ASN A 35 -41.17 8.92 -7.64
CA ASN A 35 -42.60 9.02 -7.94
C ASN A 35 -42.97 10.26 -8.77
N GLN A 36 -42.02 11.16 -9.05
CA GLN A 36 -42.30 12.44 -9.73
C GLN A 36 -42.19 12.35 -11.25
N ASN A 37 -41.35 11.48 -11.80
CA ASN A 37 -41.17 11.32 -13.25
C ASN A 37 -40.57 9.94 -13.57
N ASP A 38 -40.94 9.34 -14.71
CA ASP A 38 -40.38 8.09 -15.22
C ASP A 38 -38.86 8.14 -15.41
N PHE A 39 -38.30 9.31 -15.76
CA PHE A 39 -36.85 9.49 -15.80
C PHE A 39 -36.18 9.26 -14.44
N ALA A 40 -36.83 9.70 -13.34
CA ALA A 40 -36.32 9.48 -11.99
C ALA A 40 -36.38 8.00 -11.57
N LYS A 41 -37.38 7.24 -12.05
CA LYS A 41 -37.45 5.78 -11.86
C LYS A 41 -36.28 5.05 -12.52
N ILE A 42 -35.94 5.45 -13.75
CA ILE A 42 -34.79 4.89 -14.48
C ILE A 42 -33.49 5.21 -13.75
N LEU A 43 -33.30 6.48 -13.34
CA LEU A 43 -32.15 6.90 -12.55
C LEU A 43 -32.04 6.15 -11.22
N PHE A 44 -33.15 5.94 -10.51
CA PHE A 44 -33.17 5.15 -9.28
C PHE A 44 -32.72 3.70 -9.53
N GLY A 45 -33.26 3.05 -10.55
CA GLY A 45 -32.85 1.70 -10.94
C GLY A 45 -31.36 1.59 -11.23
N LEU A 46 -30.81 2.54 -12.01
CA LEU A 46 -29.37 2.60 -12.31
C LEU A 46 -28.53 2.87 -11.06
N SER A 47 -29.00 3.73 -10.15
CA SER A 47 -28.31 4.07 -8.91
C SER A 47 -28.22 2.87 -7.97
N VAL A 48 -29.32 2.13 -7.83
CA VAL A 48 -29.36 0.89 -7.05
C VAL A 48 -28.44 -0.17 -7.66
N ALA A 49 -28.46 -0.34 -8.98
CA ALA A 49 -27.57 -1.28 -9.67
C ALA A 49 -26.09 -0.92 -9.49
N TYR A 50 -25.75 0.37 -9.67
CA TYR A 50 -24.40 0.89 -9.44
C TYR A 50 -23.94 0.65 -7.99
N PHE A 51 -24.79 0.99 -7.01
CA PHE A 51 -24.47 0.81 -5.60
C PHE A 51 -24.31 -0.66 -5.23
N GLY A 52 -25.17 -1.54 -5.75
CA GLY A 52 -25.06 -2.99 -5.56
C GLY A 52 -23.77 -3.57 -6.13
N LEU A 53 -23.39 -3.19 -7.35
CA LEU A 53 -22.09 -3.57 -7.94
C LEU A 53 -20.92 -3.09 -7.08
N PHE A 54 -20.98 -1.85 -6.61
CA PHE A 54 -19.92 -1.29 -5.77
C PHE A 54 -19.79 -2.02 -4.43
N LEU A 55 -20.91 -2.34 -3.77
CA LEU A 55 -20.94 -3.14 -2.54
C LEU A 55 -20.35 -4.55 -2.76
N SER A 56 -20.64 -5.18 -3.91
CA SER A 56 -20.05 -6.47 -4.27
C SER A 56 -18.53 -6.41 -4.46
N LEU A 57 -18.02 -5.35 -5.09
CA LEU A 57 -16.58 -5.14 -5.23
C LEU A 57 -15.92 -4.88 -3.86
N TYR A 58 -16.58 -4.08 -3.01
CA TYR A 58 -16.11 -3.82 -1.65
C TYR A 58 -16.08 -5.08 -0.80
N SER A 59 -17.12 -5.91 -0.84
CA SER A 59 -17.19 -7.16 -0.07
C SER A 59 -16.11 -8.15 -0.51
N GLY A 60 -15.83 -8.24 -1.82
CA GLY A 60 -14.70 -9.02 -2.35
C GLY A 60 -13.37 -8.55 -1.77
N LYS A 61 -13.11 -7.23 -1.75
CA LYS A 61 -11.89 -6.67 -1.16
C LYS A 61 -11.83 -6.83 0.36
N ALA A 62 -12.95 -6.70 1.06
CA ALA A 62 -13.03 -6.96 2.49
C ALA A 62 -12.72 -8.44 2.82
N SER A 63 -13.16 -9.37 1.98
CA SER A 63 -12.82 -10.79 2.12
C SER A 63 -11.31 -11.04 1.90
N ILE A 64 -10.71 -10.41 0.88
CA ILE A 64 -9.25 -10.48 0.65
C ILE A 64 -8.50 -9.95 1.88
N LEU A 65 -8.93 -8.80 2.41
CA LEU A 65 -8.32 -8.19 3.57
C LEU A 65 -8.48 -9.05 4.84
N LYS A 66 -9.63 -9.70 5.02
CA LYS A 66 -9.85 -10.64 6.13
C LYS A 66 -8.90 -11.84 6.05
N LYS A 67 -8.73 -12.42 4.85
CA LYS A 67 -7.75 -13.50 4.61
C LYS A 67 -6.32 -13.02 4.89
N PHE A 68 -6.01 -11.80 4.45
CA PHE A 68 -4.72 -11.16 4.69
C PHE A 68 -4.44 -10.99 6.20
N TYR A 69 -5.39 -10.45 6.98
CA TYR A 69 -5.20 -10.32 8.42
C TYR A 69 -5.03 -11.66 9.12
N LYS A 70 -5.77 -12.69 8.71
CA LYS A 70 -5.58 -14.04 9.24
C LYS A 70 -4.17 -14.57 8.97
N SER A 71 -3.56 -14.21 7.83
CA SER A 71 -2.17 -14.57 7.51
C SER A 71 -1.10 -13.84 8.32
N LEU A 72 -1.47 -12.76 9.02
CA LEU A 72 -0.59 -12.00 9.91
C LEU A 72 -0.70 -12.46 11.37
N GLU A 73 -1.78 -13.15 11.74
CA GLU A 73 -2.01 -13.57 13.13
C GLU A 73 -1.03 -14.64 13.61
N THR A 74 -0.32 -15.30 12.69
CA THR A 74 0.65 -16.36 12.97
C THR A 74 2.08 -15.85 13.19
N GLU A 75 2.34 -14.55 13.10
CA GLU A 75 3.71 -14.01 13.19
C GLU A 75 3.99 -13.29 14.52
N ASP A 76 5.23 -13.40 14.99
CA ASP A 76 5.71 -12.63 16.13
C ASP A 76 5.93 -11.17 15.69
N THR A 77 4.90 -10.35 15.91
CA THR A 77 4.88 -8.92 15.52
C THR A 77 5.53 -8.00 16.56
N LYS A 78 6.38 -8.52 17.46
CA LYS A 78 7.00 -7.72 18.54
C LYS A 78 7.96 -6.65 18.01
N ASP A 79 8.76 -7.00 17.01
CA ASP A 79 9.73 -6.07 16.40
C ASP A 79 9.35 -5.76 14.95
N TYR A 80 9.02 -4.49 14.71
CA TYR A 80 8.72 -3.99 13.38
C TYR A 80 9.22 -2.55 13.18
N ARG A 81 9.43 -2.20 11.91
CA ARG A 81 9.65 -0.83 11.47
C ARG A 81 8.66 -0.44 10.38
N ILE A 82 8.22 0.81 10.40
CA ILE A 82 7.27 1.36 9.43
C ILE A 82 8.00 2.36 8.56
N VAL A 83 7.94 2.13 7.26
CA VAL A 83 8.39 3.03 6.21
C VAL A 83 7.20 3.24 5.28
N GLU A 84 6.59 4.42 5.33
CA GLU A 84 5.40 4.76 4.55
C GLU A 84 4.24 3.75 4.71
N ASN A 85 3.93 3.08 3.60
CA ASN A 85 2.88 2.09 3.41
C ASN A 85 3.37 0.67 3.69
N THR A 86 4.62 0.51 4.15
CA THR A 86 5.28 -0.79 4.31
C THR A 86 5.78 -0.97 5.74
N ILE A 87 5.52 -2.16 6.28
CA ILE A 87 5.96 -2.63 7.57
C ILE A 87 6.99 -3.71 7.33
N PHE A 88 8.19 -3.49 7.85
CA PHE A 88 9.28 -4.45 7.86
C PHE A 88 9.23 -5.23 9.16
N LEU A 89 9.18 -6.56 9.05
CA LEU A 89 9.25 -7.51 10.16
C LEU A 89 10.57 -8.30 10.06
N THR A 90 10.81 -9.20 11.00
CA THR A 90 12.04 -10.00 11.04
C THR A 90 12.24 -10.87 9.79
N ASP A 91 11.17 -11.49 9.29
CA ASP A 91 11.23 -12.51 8.22
C ASP A 91 10.44 -12.15 6.94
N CYS A 92 9.61 -11.12 7.03
CA CYS A 92 8.79 -10.68 5.92
C CYS A 92 8.56 -9.16 5.93
N LEU A 93 8.05 -8.65 4.82
CA LEU A 93 7.50 -7.31 4.73
C LEU A 93 6.00 -7.39 4.42
N VAL A 94 5.28 -6.41 4.95
CA VAL A 94 3.85 -6.23 4.77
C VAL A 94 3.63 -4.85 4.19
N SER A 95 3.04 -4.74 3.02
CA SER A 95 2.80 -3.46 2.36
C SER A 95 1.38 -3.32 1.86
N PHE A 96 0.91 -2.09 1.74
CA PHE A 96 -0.27 -1.77 0.96
C PHE A 96 0.15 -1.03 -0.32
N SER A 97 0.22 -1.76 -1.44
CA SER A 97 0.66 -1.24 -2.73
C SER A 97 -0.32 -1.62 -3.83
N PHE A 98 -0.48 -0.76 -4.84
CA PHE A 98 -1.43 -0.98 -5.95
C PHE A 98 -2.87 -1.33 -5.51
N ASN A 99 -3.35 -0.74 -4.40
CA ASN A 99 -4.66 -1.03 -3.80
C ASN A 99 -4.86 -2.47 -3.32
N VAL A 100 -3.77 -3.19 -3.05
CA VAL A 100 -3.78 -4.57 -2.57
C VAL A 100 -2.86 -4.69 -1.35
N PRO A 101 -3.29 -5.34 -0.25
CA PRO A 101 -2.38 -5.70 0.82
C PRO A 101 -1.50 -6.88 0.39
N VAL A 102 -0.19 -6.74 0.55
CA VAL A 102 0.81 -7.71 0.11
C VAL A 102 1.66 -8.11 1.31
N LYS A 103 1.98 -9.41 1.40
CA LYS A 103 2.91 -9.97 2.37
C LYS A 103 3.95 -10.76 1.59
N ILE A 104 5.22 -10.36 1.68
CA ILE A 104 6.32 -10.97 0.96
C ILE A 104 7.35 -11.44 1.98
N SER A 105 7.69 -12.73 1.97
CA SER A 105 8.86 -13.20 2.72
C SER A 105 10.12 -12.75 2.01
N TYR A 106 11.16 -12.35 2.74
CA TYR A 106 12.38 -11.82 2.12
C TYR A 106 13.05 -12.80 1.16
N LYS A 107 12.92 -14.12 1.43
CA LYS A 107 13.42 -15.19 0.58
C LYS A 107 12.75 -15.25 -0.81
N ASP A 108 11.54 -14.72 -0.94
CA ASP A 108 10.75 -14.76 -2.17
C ASP A 108 10.98 -13.53 -3.06
N ILE A 109 11.77 -12.56 -2.57
CA ILE A 109 12.15 -11.36 -3.33
C ILE A 109 13.17 -11.75 -4.40
N ILE A 110 12.91 -11.31 -5.63
CA ILE A 110 13.73 -11.62 -6.81
C ILE A 110 14.49 -10.39 -7.26
N LEU A 111 13.84 -9.22 -7.24
CA LEU A 111 14.38 -7.98 -7.78
C LEU A 111 14.03 -6.82 -6.85
N VAL A 112 15.01 -5.95 -6.61
CA VAL A 112 14.83 -4.66 -5.95
C VAL A 112 15.45 -3.58 -6.82
N ARG A 113 14.71 -2.50 -7.06
CA ARG A 113 15.16 -1.34 -7.83
C ARG A 113 14.90 -0.07 -7.05
N HIS A 114 15.90 0.80 -6.98
CA HIS A 114 15.71 2.18 -6.54
C HIS A 114 15.43 3.08 -7.76
N ASP A 115 14.31 3.78 -7.70
CA ASP A 115 13.96 4.83 -8.65
C ASP A 115 14.27 6.18 -7.97
N PRO A 116 15.43 6.81 -8.26
CA PRO A 116 15.80 8.08 -7.67
C PRO A 116 14.92 9.21 -8.19
N ASN A 117 14.76 10.27 -7.39
CA ASN A 117 14.06 11.45 -7.83
C ASN A 117 14.81 12.17 -8.95
N VAL A 118 14.25 12.19 -10.15
CA VAL A 118 14.85 12.88 -11.32
C VAL A 118 14.99 14.38 -11.05
N PHE A 119 14.12 14.96 -10.22
CA PHE A 119 14.17 16.39 -9.90
C PHE A 119 15.32 16.77 -8.98
N GLU A 120 15.82 15.86 -8.14
CA GLU A 120 16.96 16.17 -7.27
C GLU A 120 18.24 16.41 -8.07
N LYS A 121 18.43 15.65 -9.17
CA LYS A 121 19.55 15.84 -10.10
C LYS A 121 19.51 17.18 -10.85
N THR A 122 18.31 17.71 -11.08
CA THR A 122 18.11 18.95 -11.85
C THR A 122 17.88 20.17 -10.97
N ARG A 123 17.53 19.99 -9.69
CA ARG A 123 17.29 21.04 -8.69
C ARG A 123 17.79 20.58 -7.31
N PRO A 124 19.06 20.88 -6.96
CA PRO A 124 19.63 20.52 -5.67
C PRO A 124 18.79 21.05 -4.51
N GLY A 125 18.46 20.19 -3.53
CA GLY A 125 17.60 20.51 -2.38
C GLY A 125 16.12 20.14 -2.56
N TYR A 126 15.69 19.71 -3.75
CA TYR A 126 14.34 19.18 -3.95
C TYR A 126 14.24 17.73 -3.48
N GLN A 127 13.85 17.54 -2.22
CA GLN A 127 13.61 16.23 -1.61
C GLN A 127 12.18 15.76 -1.89
N GLY A 128 12.03 14.54 -2.42
CA GLY A 128 10.74 13.88 -2.54
C GLY A 128 10.51 13.16 -3.88
N ASN A 129 9.99 11.93 -3.79
CA ASN A 129 9.69 10.97 -4.87
C ASN A 129 10.78 9.94 -5.20
N HIS A 130 11.70 9.65 -4.28
CA HIS A 130 12.43 8.39 -4.37
C HIS A 130 11.46 7.24 -4.13
N LYS A 131 11.63 6.14 -4.86
CA LYS A 131 10.79 4.95 -4.69
C LYS A 131 11.67 3.72 -4.71
N ILE A 132 11.31 2.74 -3.89
CA ILE A 132 11.85 1.39 -3.99
C ILE A 132 10.77 0.52 -4.60
N PHE A 133 11.11 -0.12 -5.69
CA PHE A 133 10.30 -1.16 -6.30
C PHE A 133 10.86 -2.53 -5.88
N ILE A 134 9.99 -3.38 -5.34
CA ILE A 134 10.30 -4.75 -4.93
C ILE A 134 9.41 -5.68 -5.73
N LYS A 135 10.02 -6.68 -6.37
CA LYS A 135 9.32 -7.75 -7.07
C LYS A 135 9.63 -9.09 -6.42
N ALA A 136 8.56 -9.81 -6.07
CA ALA A 136 8.57 -11.18 -5.59
C ALA A 136 7.69 -12.04 -6.50
N ASN A 137 7.77 -13.37 -6.38
CA ASN A 137 7.02 -14.31 -7.24
C ASN A 137 5.51 -13.99 -7.30
N GLY A 138 5.09 -13.28 -8.37
CA GLY A 138 3.70 -12.88 -8.60
C GLY A 138 3.21 -11.66 -7.79
N GLN A 139 4.10 -10.94 -7.10
CA GLN A 139 3.74 -9.79 -6.25
C GLN A 139 4.72 -8.62 -6.42
N GLU A 140 4.19 -7.41 -6.37
CA GLU A 140 4.98 -6.18 -6.53
C GLU A 140 4.62 -5.17 -5.44
N VAL A 141 5.64 -4.50 -4.94
CA VAL A 141 5.53 -3.49 -3.88
C VAL A 141 6.29 -2.25 -4.30
N LEU A 142 5.61 -1.11 -4.23
CA LEU A 142 6.20 0.21 -4.39
C LEU A 142 6.18 0.93 -3.03
N ILE A 143 7.38 1.29 -2.56
CA ILE A 143 7.62 1.99 -1.29
C ILE A 143 8.13 3.38 -1.61
N PRO A 144 7.37 4.46 -1.36
CA PRO A 144 7.93 5.81 -1.40
C PRO A 144 9.00 5.94 -0.32
N VAL A 145 10.08 6.66 -0.60
CA VAL A 145 11.11 6.96 0.40
C VAL A 145 11.52 8.42 0.32
N LYS A 146 11.98 8.96 1.45
CA LYS A 146 12.26 10.39 1.59
C LYS A 146 13.45 10.84 0.72
N ASP A 147 14.53 10.07 0.75
CA ASP A 147 15.81 10.39 0.10
C ASP A 147 16.58 9.11 -0.29
N GLU A 148 17.70 9.29 -1.00
CA GLU A 148 18.58 8.19 -1.43
C GLU A 148 19.23 7.44 -0.25
N SER A 149 19.55 8.12 0.85
CA SER A 149 20.17 7.49 2.02
C SER A 149 19.26 6.43 2.64
N ILE A 150 17.99 6.78 2.86
CA ILE A 150 16.99 5.84 3.35
C ILE A 150 16.74 4.72 2.33
N ALA A 151 16.73 5.04 1.03
CA ALA A 151 16.57 4.03 0.00
C ALA A 151 17.68 2.96 0.08
N GLN A 152 18.93 3.42 0.24
CA GLN A 152 20.08 2.55 0.36
C GLN A 152 20.04 1.69 1.63
N LYS A 153 19.66 2.26 2.79
CA LYS A 153 19.48 1.48 4.03
C LYS A 153 18.50 0.31 3.85
N ILE A 154 17.37 0.56 3.17
CA ILE A 154 16.39 -0.49 2.89
C ILE A 154 16.95 -1.54 1.94
N MET A 155 17.66 -1.12 0.87
CA MET A 155 18.30 -2.06 -0.05
C MET A 155 19.35 -2.94 0.66
N ASN A 156 20.19 -2.35 1.51
CA ASN A 156 21.19 -3.07 2.31
C ASN A 156 20.55 -4.06 3.30
N PHE A 157 19.46 -3.65 3.95
CA PHE A 157 18.68 -4.54 4.83
C PHE A 157 18.10 -5.73 4.04
N LEU A 158 17.52 -5.48 2.86
CA LEU A 158 16.98 -6.54 2.01
C LEU A 158 18.07 -7.51 1.53
N GLU A 159 19.25 -6.99 1.18
CA GLU A 159 20.41 -7.80 0.80
C GLU A 159 20.91 -8.67 1.95
N THR A 160 20.91 -8.14 3.18
CA THR A 160 21.22 -8.89 4.41
C THR A 160 20.23 -10.04 4.62
N LYS A 161 18.96 -9.85 4.24
CA LYS A 161 17.91 -10.87 4.40
C LYS A 161 17.89 -11.91 3.27
N ASN A 162 18.35 -11.56 2.08
CA ASN A 162 18.39 -12.46 0.94
C ASN A 162 19.47 -12.01 -0.07
N ALA A 163 20.61 -12.71 -0.05
CA ALA A 163 21.74 -12.45 -0.93
C ALA A 163 21.47 -12.76 -2.42
N ASN A 164 20.37 -13.47 -2.73
CA ASN A 164 20.02 -13.83 -4.12
C ASN A 164 19.21 -12.75 -4.83
N ILE A 165 18.88 -11.65 -4.15
CA ILE A 165 18.12 -10.54 -4.75
C ILE A 165 18.97 -9.88 -5.83
N GLN A 166 18.37 -9.68 -7.01
CA GLN A 166 18.96 -8.83 -8.04
C GLN A 166 18.71 -7.36 -7.71
N PHE A 167 19.77 -6.59 -7.50
CA PHE A 167 19.67 -5.15 -7.26
C PHE A 167 19.96 -4.36 -8.53
N GLN A 168 19.01 -3.52 -8.95
CA GLN A 168 19.20 -2.53 -10.01
C GLN A 168 19.45 -1.16 -9.40
N HIS A 169 20.46 -0.45 -9.94
CA HIS A 169 20.88 0.88 -9.47
C HIS A 169 21.36 0.92 -8.01
N LYS A 170 22.30 0.04 -7.65
CA LYS A 170 23.00 0.13 -6.36
C LYS A 170 24.11 1.18 -6.48
N THR A 171 23.93 2.34 -5.85
CA THR A 171 24.89 3.45 -5.93
C THR A 171 26.03 3.34 -4.90
N ILE A 172 25.83 2.61 -3.80
CA ILE A 172 26.75 2.58 -2.64
C ILE A 172 27.14 1.13 -2.27
N SER A 173 28.33 0.97 -1.66
CA SER A 173 28.82 -0.30 -1.12
C SER A 173 27.86 -0.90 -0.08
N PHE A 174 27.78 -2.22 -0.06
CA PHE A 174 27.00 -2.97 0.94
C PHE A 174 27.48 -2.65 2.36
N GLU A 175 26.52 -2.41 3.26
CA GLU A 175 26.74 -2.30 4.69
C GLU A 175 25.70 -3.17 5.37
N GLU A 176 26.11 -4.08 6.26
CA GLU A 176 25.19 -4.95 6.97
C GLU A 176 24.21 -4.11 7.79
N THR A 177 22.92 -4.24 7.53
CA THR A 177 21.87 -3.40 8.12
C THR A 177 20.84 -4.29 8.81
N GLN A 178 20.54 -3.97 10.07
CA GLN A 178 19.55 -4.68 10.87
C GLN A 178 18.19 -3.97 10.83
N LEU A 179 17.14 -4.68 11.29
CA LEU A 179 15.79 -4.12 11.35
C LEU A 179 15.73 -2.87 12.23
N SER A 180 16.55 -2.80 13.28
CA SER A 180 16.63 -1.64 14.17
C SER A 180 17.03 -0.34 13.47
N ASP A 181 17.79 -0.47 12.38
CA ASP A 181 18.47 0.63 11.69
C ASP A 181 17.58 1.29 10.63
N LEU A 182 16.45 0.65 10.32
CA LEU A 182 15.38 1.25 9.52
C LEU A 182 14.65 2.29 10.36
N ASP A 183 14.66 3.54 9.88
CA ASP A 183 13.97 4.64 10.52
C ASP A 183 12.45 4.47 10.43
N ASN A 184 11.75 4.67 11.54
CA ASN A 184 10.29 4.76 11.53
C ASN A 184 9.87 6.12 10.98
N TYR A 185 9.33 6.15 9.76
CA TYR A 185 8.77 7.38 9.22
C TYR A 185 7.59 7.12 8.29
N SER A 186 6.72 8.13 8.27
CA SER A 186 5.68 8.29 7.27
C SER A 186 5.79 9.73 6.80
N VAL A 187 6.25 9.91 5.56
CA VAL A 187 5.94 11.06 4.75
C VAL A 187 4.43 11.16 4.80
N LYS A 188 3.93 12.34 5.18
CA LYS A 188 2.54 12.71 4.92
C LYS A 188 2.39 12.77 3.41
N THR A 189 2.34 11.62 2.76
CA THR A 189 2.11 11.51 1.34
C THR A 189 0.68 12.02 1.15
N ARG A 190 0.61 13.25 0.63
CA ARG A 190 -0.61 13.87 0.12
C ARG A 190 -1.02 13.04 -1.11
N PHE A 191 -1.75 11.96 -0.87
CA PHE A 191 -2.56 11.30 -1.88
C PHE A 191 -4.02 11.58 -1.55
#